data_AF-A0A135TSP2-F1
#
_entry.id   AF-A0A135TSP2-F1
#
_cell.length_a   1.000
_cell.length_b   1.000
_cell.length_c   1.000
_cell.angle_alpha   90.00
_cell.angle_beta   90.00
_cell.angle_gamma   90.00
#
_symmetry.space_group_name_H-M   'P 1'
#
loop_
_entity.id
_entity.type
_entity.pdbx_description
1 polymer ?
#
loop_
_entity_poly.entity_id
_entity_poly.type
_entity_poly.pdbx_seq_one_letter_code
_entity_poly.pdbx_strand_id
1 'polypeptide(L)'
;MLKPYFNTFFSRGIFFVLGFIAVSTSTGIANLYSQPAALRSQGTYWWYAAGAAMSAGHLLYVPAVAPHVKALAEAKDDDDFNGILDKWLKANWLRMVTVDLGAWLAFGIGALSTLRV
;
A
#
# COMPACT_ATOMS: atom_id res chain seq x y z
N MET A 1 6.63 20.88 13.82
CA MET A 1 5.73 20.47 12.70
C MET A 1 5.53 18.96 12.59
N LEU A 2 6.40 18.12 13.17
CA LEU A 2 6.33 16.65 13.06
C LEU A 2 5.23 15.99 13.93
N LYS A 3 5.05 16.43 15.17
CA LYS A 3 4.04 15.88 16.08
C LYS A 3 2.59 16.10 15.58
N PRO A 4 2.21 17.30 15.07
CA PRO A 4 0.92 17.47 14.39
C PRO A 4 0.74 16.61 13.13
N TYR A 5 1.82 16.35 12.38
CA TYR A 5 1.77 15.44 11.23
C TYR A 5 1.33 14.04 11.67
N PHE A 6 1.98 13.45 12.68
CA PHE A 6 1.64 12.10 13.14
C PHE A 6 0.27 12.03 13.84
N ASN A 7 -0.08 13.03 14.64
CA ASN A 7 -1.32 13.02 15.43
C ASN A 7 -2.57 13.42 14.63
N THR A 8 -2.40 14.13 13.50
CA THR A 8 -3.55 14.63 12.72
C THR A 8 -3.54 14.11 11.30
N PHE A 9 -2.49 14.40 10.53
CA PHE A 9 -2.46 14.06 9.10
C PHE A 9 -2.34 12.55 8.91
N PHE A 10 -1.36 11.91 9.55
CA PHE A 10 -1.14 10.47 9.46
C PHE A 10 -2.34 9.68 9.99
N SER A 11 -2.85 10.02 11.18
CA SER A 11 -4.01 9.35 11.78
C SER A 11 -5.25 9.40 10.88
N ARG A 12 -5.52 10.52 10.20
CA ARG A 12 -6.61 10.62 9.22
C ARG A 12 -6.29 9.85 7.93
N GLY A 13 -5.04 9.91 7.48
CA GLY A 13 -4.54 9.23 6.28
C GLY A 13 -4.74 7.71 6.32
N ILE A 14 -4.67 7.09 7.51
CA ILE A 14 -4.89 5.64 7.68
C ILE A 14 -6.22 5.20 7.06
N PHE A 15 -7.32 5.93 7.27
CA PHE A 15 -8.63 5.55 6.75
C PHE A 15 -8.66 5.58 5.21
N PHE A 16 -8.01 6.56 4.59
CA PHE A 16 -7.90 6.61 3.13
C PHE A 16 -7.06 5.46 2.59
N VAL A 17 -5.93 5.16 3.23
CA VAL A 17 -5.05 4.05 2.82
C VAL A 17 -5.79 2.71 2.93
N LEU A 18 -6.49 2.46 4.04
CA LEU A 18 -7.30 1.25 4.20
C LEU A 18 -8.42 1.17 3.16
N GLY A 19 -9.06 2.30 2.83
CA GLY A 19 -10.05 2.38 1.76
C GLY A 19 -9.46 2.00 0.39
N PHE A 20 -8.30 2.55 0.03
CA PHE A 20 -7.62 2.22 -1.22
C PHE A 20 -7.20 0.75 -1.29
N ILE A 21 -6.65 0.19 -0.21
CA ILE A 21 -6.31 -1.24 -0.13
C ILE A 21 -7.55 -2.10 -0.32
N ALA A 22 -8.63 -1.79 0.42
CA ALA A 22 -9.88 -2.53 0.33
C ALA A 22 -10.43 -2.53 -1.09
N VAL A 23 -10.57 -1.36 -1.72
CA VAL A 23 -11.08 -1.22 -3.08
C VAL A 23 -10.19 -1.95 -4.10
N SER A 24 -8.88 -1.75 -4.02
CA SER A 24 -7.94 -2.32 -5.00
C SER A 24 -7.87 -3.84 -4.90
N THR A 25 -7.80 -4.37 -3.69
CA THR A 25 -7.81 -5.82 -3.45
C THR A 25 -9.16 -6.42 -3.82
N SER A 26 -10.29 -5.83 -3.40
CA SER A 26 -11.61 -6.40 -3.67
C SER A 26 -11.97 -6.38 -5.16
N THR A 27 -11.66 -5.30 -5.87
CA THR A 27 -11.95 -5.20 -7.31
C THR A 27 -11.00 -6.08 -8.13
N GLY A 28 -9.72 -6.16 -7.77
CA GLY A 28 -8.77 -7.09 -8.38
C GLY A 28 -9.22 -8.55 -8.23
N ILE A 29 -9.64 -8.92 -7.03
CA ILE A 29 -10.24 -10.24 -6.75
C ILE A 29 -11.53 -10.44 -7.57
N ALA A 30 -12.44 -9.47 -7.57
CA ALA A 30 -13.69 -9.57 -8.31
C ALA A 30 -13.46 -9.78 -9.82
N ASN A 31 -12.45 -9.15 -10.41
CA ASN A 31 -12.09 -9.35 -11.82
C ASN A 31 -11.60 -10.78 -12.08
N LEU A 32 -10.75 -11.32 -11.20
CA LEU A 32 -10.21 -12.68 -11.31
C LEU A 32 -11.31 -13.75 -11.21
N TYR A 33 -12.32 -13.53 -10.36
CA TYR A 33 -13.44 -14.47 -10.17
C TYR A 33 -14.53 -14.31 -11.23
N SER A 34 -14.87 -13.09 -11.62
CA SER A 34 -16.02 -12.82 -12.49
C SER A 34 -15.70 -12.97 -13.98
N GLN A 35 -14.47 -12.66 -14.40
CA GLN A 35 -14.07 -12.72 -15.82
C GLN A 35 -12.73 -13.46 -16.07
N PRO A 36 -12.52 -14.65 -15.47
CA PRO A 36 -11.25 -15.38 -15.58
C PRO A 36 -10.86 -15.74 -17.02
N ALA A 37 -11.84 -16.03 -17.89
CA ALA A 37 -11.58 -16.40 -19.28
C ALA A 37 -11.12 -15.18 -20.11
N ALA A 38 -11.78 -14.03 -19.95
CA ALA A 38 -11.41 -12.80 -20.66
C ALA A 38 -10.03 -12.28 -20.24
N LEU A 39 -9.71 -12.33 -18.95
CA LEU A 39 -8.37 -11.95 -18.48
C LEU A 39 -7.28 -12.87 -19.01
N ARG A 40 -7.56 -14.18 -19.15
CA ARG A 40 -6.61 -15.13 -19.73
C ARG A 40 -6.44 -14.91 -21.23
N SER A 41 -7.52 -14.68 -21.98
CA SER A 41 -7.43 -14.41 -23.43
C SER A 41 -6.66 -13.13 -23.73
N GLN A 42 -6.74 -12.13 -22.85
CA GLN A 42 -5.97 -10.89 -22.95
C GLN A 42 -4.57 -10.96 -22.31
N GLY A 43 -4.16 -12.11 -21.76
CA GLY A 43 -2.87 -12.25 -21.09
C GLY A 43 -2.71 -11.40 -19.81
N THR A 44 -3.81 -10.92 -19.23
CA THR A 44 -3.81 -9.98 -18.08
C THR A 44 -4.13 -10.62 -16.74
N TYR A 45 -4.50 -11.90 -16.71
CA TYR A 45 -4.86 -12.62 -15.48
C TYR A 45 -3.81 -12.47 -14.37
N TRP A 46 -2.54 -12.71 -14.67
CA TRP A 46 -1.47 -12.65 -13.67
C TRP A 46 -1.15 -11.23 -13.20
N TRP A 47 -1.43 -10.21 -14.02
CA TRP A 47 -1.30 -8.81 -13.61
C TRP A 47 -2.33 -8.44 -12.55
N TYR A 48 -3.59 -8.85 -12.72
CA TYR A 48 -4.61 -8.67 -11.69
C TYR A 48 -4.34 -9.47 -10.42
N ALA A 49 -3.84 -10.71 -10.55
CA ALA A 49 -3.46 -11.54 -9.39
C ALA A 49 -2.31 -10.91 -8.59
N ALA A 50 -1.24 -10.46 -9.27
CA ALA A 50 -0.12 -9.78 -8.65
C ALA A 50 -0.55 -8.46 -7.99
N GLY A 51 -1.36 -7.64 -8.68
CA GLY A 51 -1.88 -6.39 -8.15
C GLY A 51 -2.70 -6.59 -6.88
N ALA A 52 -3.62 -7.56 -6.88
CA ALA A 52 -4.45 -7.86 -5.71
C ALA A 52 -3.62 -8.37 -4.52
N ALA A 53 -2.65 -9.27 -4.79
CA ALA A 53 -1.76 -9.81 -3.78
C ALA A 53 -0.85 -8.74 -3.17
N MET A 54 -0.25 -7.87 -4.00
CA MET A 54 0.62 -6.78 -3.52
C MET A 54 -0.17 -5.70 -2.78
N SER A 55 -1.37 -5.34 -3.25
CA SER A 55 -2.29 -4.44 -2.53
C SER A 55 -2.60 -4.96 -1.14
N ALA A 56 -2.95 -6.25 -1.00
CA ALA A 56 -3.17 -6.87 0.31
C ALA A 56 -1.88 -6.94 1.14
N GLY A 57 -0.76 -7.24 0.48
CA GLY A 57 0.58 -7.33 1.07
C GLY A 57 1.07 -6.04 1.71
N HIS A 58 0.51 -4.88 1.36
CA HIS A 58 0.74 -3.62 2.07
C HIS A 58 0.57 -3.76 3.59
N LEU A 59 -0.44 -4.51 4.03
CA LEU A 59 -0.75 -4.68 5.45
C LEU A 59 0.33 -5.47 6.21
N LEU A 60 1.20 -6.21 5.51
CA LEU A 60 2.32 -6.93 6.13
C LEU A 60 3.39 -5.98 6.69
N TYR A 61 3.42 -4.72 6.25
CA TYR A 61 4.34 -3.70 6.77
C TYR A 61 3.87 -3.03 8.05
N VAL A 62 2.63 -3.28 8.51
CA VAL A 62 2.09 -2.66 9.74
C VAL A 62 3.00 -2.89 10.96
N PRO A 63 3.51 -4.10 11.25
CA PRO A 63 4.41 -4.33 12.39
C PRO A 63 5.73 -3.54 12.32
N ALA A 64 6.21 -3.22 11.11
CA ALA A 64 7.42 -2.44 10.90
C ALA A 64 7.18 -0.91 10.95
N VAL A 65 5.94 -0.45 10.81
CA VAL A 65 5.60 0.97 10.74
C VAL A 65 4.94 1.47 12.02
N ALA A 66 3.96 0.74 12.55
CA ALA A 66 3.12 1.19 13.66
C ALA A 66 3.89 1.53 14.95
N PRO A 67 4.91 0.76 15.39
CA PRO A 67 5.67 1.09 16.59
C PRO A 67 6.36 2.45 16.49
N HIS A 68 6.91 2.78 15.32
CA HIS A 68 7.61 4.05 15.12
C HIS A 68 6.65 5.25 15.06
N VAL A 69 5.44 5.07 14.50
CA VAL A 69 4.40 6.10 14.55
C VAL A 69 4.02 6.42 16.00
N LYS A 70 3.80 5.39 16.82
CA LYS A 70 3.50 5.57 18.24
C LYS A 70 4.64 6.31 18.95
N ALA A 71 5.87 5.87 18.73
CA ALA A 71 7.05 6.51 19.32
C ALA A 71 7.15 7.98 18.89
N LEU A 72 6.94 8.32 17.63
CA LEU A 72 6.99 9.71 17.13
C LEU A 72 5.82 10.57 17.64
N ALA A 73 4.65 9.98 17.86
CA ALA A 73 3.48 10.65 18.43
C ALA A 73 3.66 10.97 19.93
N GLU A 74 4.33 10.08 20.66
CA GLU A 74 4.51 10.15 22.12
C GLU A 74 5.84 10.78 22.54
N ALA A 75 6.79 10.96 21.62
CA ALA A 75 8.13 11.43 21.94
C ALA A 75 8.18 12.81 22.60
N LYS A 76 9.17 12.96 23.48
CA LYS A 76 9.51 14.12 24.32
C LYS A 76 10.82 14.74 23.84
N ASP A 77 11.09 15.98 24.23
CA ASP A 77 12.18 16.80 23.67
C ASP A 77 13.59 16.17 23.78
N ASP A 78 13.82 15.27 24.74
CA ASP A 78 15.11 14.55 24.93
C ASP A 78 15.23 13.24 24.12
N ASP A 79 14.17 12.79 23.44
CA ASP A 79 14.18 11.55 22.65
C ASP A 79 14.94 11.72 21.32
N ASP A 80 15.56 10.64 20.82
CA ASP A 80 16.18 10.61 19.47
C ASP A 80 15.10 10.56 18.37
N PHE A 81 14.45 11.70 18.13
CA PHE A 81 13.42 11.85 17.11
C PHE A 81 13.90 11.49 15.71
N ASN A 82 15.10 11.91 15.35
CA ASN A 82 15.64 11.72 14.00
C ASN A 82 15.93 10.24 13.74
N GLY A 83 16.48 9.51 14.73
CA GLY A 83 16.69 8.08 14.60
C GLY A 83 15.39 7.27 14.50
N ILE A 84 14.34 7.67 15.20
CA ILE A 84 13.02 7.02 15.08
C ILE A 84 12.39 7.33 13.71
N LEU A 85 12.49 8.58 13.25
CA LEU A 85 11.97 9.01 11.96
C LEU A 85 12.68 8.29 10.80
N ASP A 86 14.00 8.13 10.85
CA ASP A 86 14.77 7.41 9.83
C ASP A 86 14.33 5.95 9.70
N LYS A 87 14.13 5.25 10.83
CA LYS A 87 13.60 3.88 10.84
C LYS A 87 12.20 3.80 10.23
N TRP A 88 11.33 4.75 10.58
CA TRP A 88 9.98 4.83 10.00
C TRP A 88 10.01 5.10 8.50
N LEU A 89 10.87 6.02 8.04
CA LEU A 89 11.05 6.34 6.63
C LEU A 89 11.57 5.14 5.85
N LYS A 90 12.55 4.42 6.38
CA LYS A 90 13.12 3.23 5.75
C LYS A 90 12.08 2.12 5.57
N ALA A 91 11.25 1.87 6.59
CA ALA A 91 10.15 0.90 6.50
C ALA A 91 9.11 1.31 5.45
N ASN A 92 8.72 2.59 5.42
CA ASN A 92 7.77 3.12 4.45
C ASN A 92 8.30 3.15 3.02
N TRP A 93 9.60 3.42 2.86
CA TRP A 93 10.28 3.38 1.58
C TRP A 93 10.26 1.95 1.02
N LEU A 94 10.62 0.96 1.84
CA LEU A 94 10.60 -0.44 1.42
C LEU A 94 9.19 -0.89 1.02
N ARG A 95 8.17 -0.55 1.83
CA ARG A 95 6.75 -0.76 1.49
C ARG A 95 6.38 -0.13 0.15
N MET A 96 6.75 1.14 -0.05
CA MET A 96 6.44 1.90 -1.26
C MET A 96 7.04 1.25 -2.52
N VAL A 97 8.33 0.92 -2.50
CA VAL A 97 9.02 0.40 -3.69
C VAL A 97 8.69 -1.07 -3.99
N THR A 98 8.25 -1.84 -2.99
CA THR A 98 7.93 -3.26 -3.17
C THR A 98 6.46 -3.46 -3.53
N VAL A 99 5.56 -3.20 -2.58
CA VAL A 99 4.16 -3.61 -2.69
C VAL A 99 3.30 -2.51 -3.28
N ASP A 100 3.53 -1.24 -2.97
CA ASP A 100 2.72 -0.16 -3.54
C ASP A 100 3.04 0.03 -5.02
N LEU A 101 4.30 0.25 -5.36
CA LEU A 101 4.74 0.41 -6.74
C LEU A 101 4.46 -0.85 -7.56
N GLY A 102 4.68 -2.02 -6.96
CA GLY A 102 4.34 -3.29 -7.60
C GLY A 102 2.84 -3.42 -7.91
N ALA A 103 1.96 -3.08 -6.96
CA ALA A 103 0.51 -3.08 -7.19
C ALA A 103 0.08 -2.07 -8.25
N TRP A 104 0.65 -0.85 -8.22
CA TRP A 104 0.36 0.20 -9.20
C TRP A 104 0.76 -0.21 -10.61
N LEU A 105 1.97 -0.76 -10.77
CA LEU A 105 2.44 -1.26 -12.06
C LEU A 105 1.61 -2.44 -12.55
N ALA A 106 1.31 -3.40 -11.65
CA ALA A 106 0.54 -4.57 -12.03
C ALA A 106 -0.89 -4.22 -12.46
N PHE A 107 -1.61 -3.41 -11.69
CA PHE A 107 -2.95 -2.96 -12.09
C PHE A 107 -2.91 -2.01 -13.28
N GLY A 108 -1.92 -1.11 -13.38
CA GLY A 108 -1.76 -0.21 -14.51
C GLY A 108 -1.55 -0.97 -15.82
N ILE A 109 -0.61 -1.93 -15.84
CA ILE A 109 -0.36 -2.78 -17.00
C ILE A 109 -1.59 -3.66 -17.29
N GLY A 110 -2.17 -4.30 -16.27
CA GLY A 110 -3.36 -5.13 -16.42
C GLY A 110 -4.51 -4.37 -17.07
N ALA A 111 -4.87 -3.21 -16.52
CA ALA A 111 -5.96 -2.39 -17.05
C ALA A 111 -5.67 -1.85 -18.46
N LEU A 112 -4.48 -1.29 -18.69
CA LEU A 112 -4.13 -0.74 -20.01
C LEU A 112 -4.07 -1.83 -21.08
N SER A 113 -3.56 -3.01 -20.77
CA SER A 113 -3.53 -4.14 -21.71
C SER A 113 -4.92 -4.70 -21.98
N THR A 114 -5.83 -4.74 -20.98
CA THR A 114 -7.22 -5.15 -21.21
C THR A 114 -7.99 -4.15 -22.08
N LEU A 115 -7.68 -2.85 -21.97
CA LEU A 115 -8.36 -1.77 -22.70
C LEU A 115 -7.80 -1.51 -24.10
N ARG A 116 -6.62 -2.05 -24.44
CA ARG A 116 -6.09 -2.05 -25.81
C ARG A 116 -6.85 -3.08 -26.64
N VAL A 117 -8.07 -2.70 -27.02
CA VAL A 117 -8.85 -3.33 -28.10
C VAL A 117 -8.32 -2.84 -29.44
#